data_AF-A0AAV1KH44-F1
#
_entry.id   AF-A0AAV1KH44-F1
#
_cell.length_a   1.000
_cell.length_b   1.000
_cell.length_c   1.000
_cell.angle_alpha   90.00
_cell.angle_beta   90.00
_cell.angle_gamma   90.00
#
_symmetry.space_group_name_H-M   'P 1'
#
loop_
_entity.id
_entity.type
_entity.pdbx_description
1 polymer ?
#
loop_
_entity_poly.entity_id
_entity_poly.type
_entity_poly.pdbx_seq_one_letter_code
_entity_poly.pdbx_strand_id
1 'polypeptide(L)'
;MLVREDPRITYMDIEKIVGISSGSIHTILHQHLGVRKLCCRWIPRLLFESEKQARVDWWHEIRLRFRNGASRRVSEIVTGDETWIYQYDPENKRQSSVWLYHEANINRRCFN
;
A
#
# COMPACT_ATOMS: atom_id res chain seq x y z
N MET A 1 -12.98 14.58 -13.43
CA MET A 1 -13.81 13.45 -12.91
C MET A 1 -13.43 13.27 -11.45
N LEU A 2 -14.39 13.37 -10.53
CA LEU A 2 -14.17 13.49 -9.08
C LEU A 2 -13.09 12.56 -8.52
N VAL A 3 -13.13 11.29 -8.89
CA VAL A 3 -12.17 10.26 -8.44
C VAL A 3 -10.73 10.45 -8.99
N ARG A 4 -10.55 11.12 -10.13
CA ARG A 4 -9.21 11.47 -10.64
C ARG A 4 -8.62 12.68 -9.94
N GLU A 5 -9.47 13.62 -9.54
CA GLU A 5 -9.07 14.86 -8.87
C GLU A 5 -8.77 14.59 -7.39
N ASP A 6 -9.61 13.78 -6.74
CA ASP A 6 -9.38 13.29 -5.38
C ASP A 6 -9.62 11.76 -5.31
N PRO A 7 -8.54 10.95 -5.33
CA PRO A 7 -8.63 9.51 -5.16
C PRO A 7 -9.15 9.06 -3.79
N ARG A 8 -9.14 9.91 -2.75
CA ARG A 8 -9.60 9.56 -1.39
C ARG A 8 -11.08 9.83 -1.17
N ILE A 9 -11.75 10.50 -2.12
CA ILE A 9 -13.15 10.91 -2.01
C ILE A 9 -14.08 9.78 -1.51
N THR A 10 -14.94 10.13 -0.55
CA THR A 10 -15.87 9.16 0.05
C THR A 10 -17.15 9.04 -0.78
N TYR A 11 -17.88 7.93 -0.60
CA TYR A 11 -19.19 7.76 -1.22
C TYR A 11 -20.15 8.91 -0.84
N MET A 12 -20.12 9.34 0.43
CA MET A 12 -20.96 10.45 0.91
C MET A 12 -20.63 11.77 0.22
N ASP A 13 -19.36 12.03 -0.07
CA ASP A 13 -18.96 13.26 -0.77
C ASP A 13 -19.44 13.22 -2.23
N ILE A 14 -19.31 12.06 -2.90
CA ILE A 14 -19.82 11.87 -4.26
C ILE A 14 -21.36 12.03 -4.29
N GLU A 15 -22.08 11.45 -3.33
CA GLU A 15 -23.54 11.59 -3.20
C GLU A 15 -23.95 13.05 -3.06
N LYS A 16 -23.26 13.81 -2.20
CA LYS A 16 -23.52 15.25 -2.01
C LYS A 16 -23.25 16.07 -3.26
N ILE A 17 -22.21 15.75 -4.02
CA ILE A 17 -21.81 16.51 -5.21
C ILE A 17 -22.74 16.19 -6.40
N VAL A 18 -23.08 14.92 -6.60
CA VAL A 18 -23.79 14.46 -7.80
C VAL A 18 -25.30 14.32 -7.57
N GLY A 19 -25.75 14.20 -6.31
CA GLY A 19 -27.17 14.12 -5.96
C GLY A 19 -27.85 12.80 -6.34
N ILE A 20 -27.08 11.72 -6.52
CA ILE A 20 -27.58 10.40 -6.91
C ILE A 20 -27.44 9.38 -5.78
N SER A 21 -28.21 8.30 -5.85
CA SER A 21 -28.18 7.25 -4.82
C SER A 21 -26.83 6.52 -4.76
N SER A 22 -26.48 6.02 -3.58
CA SER A 22 -25.28 5.18 -3.36
C SER A 22 -25.20 3.99 -4.32
N GLY A 23 -26.33 3.36 -4.60
CA GLY A 23 -26.42 2.22 -5.52
C GLY A 23 -26.05 2.62 -6.96
N SER A 24 -26.58 3.76 -7.43
CA SER A 24 -26.23 4.30 -8.75
C SER A 24 -24.74 4.64 -8.84
N ILE A 25 -24.18 5.26 -7.79
CA ILE A 25 -22.74 5.56 -7.72
C ILE A 25 -21.92 4.27 -7.76
N HIS A 26 -22.31 3.25 -7.01
CA HIS A 26 -21.64 1.96 -7.00
C HIS A 26 -21.60 1.35 -8.40
N THR A 27 -22.74 1.31 -9.10
CA THR A 27 -22.84 0.81 -10.48
C THR A 27 -21.93 1.62 -11.42
N ILE A 28 -21.95 2.95 -11.33
CA ILE A 28 -21.13 3.81 -12.18
C ILE A 28 -19.64 3.58 -11.93
N LEU A 29 -19.20 3.61 -10.68
CA LEU A 29 -17.78 3.45 -10.32
C LEU A 29 -17.24 2.07 -10.73
N HIS A 30 -17.95 1.00 -10.40
CA HIS A 30 -17.42 -0.35 -10.61
C HIS A 30 -17.72 -0.91 -12.00
N GLN A 31 -18.92 -0.70 -12.56
CA GLN A 31 -19.34 -1.31 -13.81
C GLN A 31 -19.06 -0.44 -15.04
N HIS A 32 -19.26 0.87 -14.95
CA HIS A 32 -19.05 1.77 -16.08
C HIS A 32 -17.62 2.35 -16.14
N LEU A 33 -17.03 2.65 -14.98
CA LEU A 33 -15.72 3.29 -14.89
C LEU A 33 -14.59 2.32 -14.50
N GLY A 34 -14.94 1.10 -14.04
CA GLY A 34 -13.98 0.05 -13.71
C GLY A 34 -12.99 0.43 -12.60
N VAL A 35 -13.36 1.33 -11.69
CA VAL A 35 -12.50 1.74 -10.57
C VAL A 35 -12.74 0.89 -9.33
N ARG A 36 -11.70 0.67 -8.52
CA ARG A 36 -11.78 -0.07 -7.25
C ARG A 36 -11.22 0.76 -6.11
N LYS A 37 -11.81 0.68 -4.92
CA LYS A 37 -11.29 1.32 -3.71
C LYS A 37 -10.38 0.36 -2.96
N LEU A 38 -9.10 0.68 -2.81
CA LEU A 38 -8.11 -0.13 -2.10
C LEU A 38 -7.47 0.65 -0.95
N CYS A 39 -7.29 0.00 0.19
CA CYS A 39 -6.50 0.54 1.30
C CYS A 39 -5.02 0.61 0.90
N CYS A 40 -4.43 1.79 1.00
CA CYS A 40 -3.00 1.98 0.75
C CYS A 40 -2.18 1.46 1.92
N ARG A 41 -1.06 0.81 1.59
CA ARG A 41 -0.08 0.37 2.57
C ARG A 41 0.89 1.50 2.81
N TRP A 42 1.14 1.80 4.07
CA TRP A 42 2.14 2.78 4.43
C TRP A 42 3.55 2.27 4.09
N ILE A 43 4.34 3.06 3.38
CA ILE A 43 5.77 2.81 3.19
C ILE A 43 6.52 3.81 4.09
N PRO A 44 7.39 3.33 5.01
CA PRO A 44 8.13 4.22 5.91
C PRO A 44 9.00 5.26 5.19
N ARG A 45 9.55 4.88 4.03
CA ARG A 45 10.43 5.73 3.24
C ARG A 45 10.46 5.30 1.78
N LEU A 46 10.39 6.28 0.88
CA LEU A 46 10.69 6.07 -0.54
C LEU A 46 12.20 5.89 -0.72
N LEU A 47 12.59 4.77 -1.32
CA LEU A 47 13.98 4.43 -1.58
C LEU A 47 14.40 4.89 -2.97
N PHE A 48 15.61 5.45 -3.07
CA PHE A 48 16.28 5.70 -4.34
C PHE A 48 16.74 4.39 -5.00
N GLU A 49 16.97 4.41 -6.31
CA GLU A 49 17.42 3.20 -7.04
C GLU A 49 18.72 2.62 -6.49
N SER A 50 19.67 3.47 -6.07
CA SER A 50 20.91 3.03 -5.42
C SER A 50 20.65 2.29 -4.10
N GLU A 51 19.69 2.74 -3.30
CA GLU A 51 19.33 2.10 -2.04
C GLU A 51 18.61 0.77 -2.27
N LYS A 52 17.77 0.69 -3.31
CA LYS A 52 17.15 -0.58 -3.73
C LYS A 52 18.21 -1.58 -4.15
N GLN A 53 19.18 -1.14 -4.97
CA GLN A 53 20.27 -2.00 -5.41
C GLN A 53 21.12 -2.48 -4.23
N ALA A 54 21.51 -1.57 -3.33
CA ALA A 54 22.26 -1.93 -2.13
C ALA A 54 21.54 -2.98 -1.26
N ARG A 55 20.20 -2.91 -1.16
CA ARG A 55 19.42 -3.94 -0.44
C ARG A 55 19.44 -5.29 -1.14
N VAL A 56 19.40 -5.31 -2.48
CA VAL A 56 19.50 -6.55 -3.28
C VAL A 56 20.88 -7.16 -3.13
N ASP A 57 21.93 -6.34 -3.23
CA ASP A 57 23.32 -6.79 -3.11
C ASP A 57 23.59 -7.38 -1.71
N TRP A 58 23.15 -6.68 -0.66
CA TRP A 58 23.22 -7.18 0.72
C TRP A 58 22.49 -8.52 0.90
N TRP A 59 21.30 -8.66 0.30
CA TRP A 59 20.58 -9.93 0.34
C TRP A 59 21.35 -11.06 -0.33
N HIS A 60 21.96 -10.83 -1.50
CA HIS A 60 22.80 -11.83 -2.16
C HIS A 60 23.99 -12.25 -1.28
N GLU A 61 24.65 -11.30 -0.63
CA GLU A 61 25.77 -11.57 0.28
C GLU A 61 25.34 -12.44 1.47
N ILE A 62 24.29 -12.01 2.19
CA ILE A 62 23.74 -12.75 3.34
C ILE A 62 23.29 -14.15 2.94
N ARG A 63 22.61 -14.27 1.80
CA ARG A 63 22.13 -15.54 1.28
C ARG A 63 23.28 -16.53 1.04
N LEU A 64 24.39 -16.08 0.45
CA LEU A 64 25.59 -16.90 0.24
C LEU A 64 26.25 -17.27 1.57
N ARG A 65 26.43 -16.27 2.45
CA ARG A 65 27.06 -16.43 3.77
C ARG A 65 26.38 -17.48 4.64
N PHE A 66 25.05 -17.58 4.55
CA PHE A 66 24.26 -18.52 5.35
C PHE A 66 23.75 -19.74 4.56
N ARG A 67 24.29 -20.01 3.36
CA ARG A 67 23.91 -21.16 2.51
C ARG A 67 22.39 -21.28 2.34
N ASN A 68 21.74 -20.19 1.92
CA ASN A 68 20.27 -20.10 1.82
C ASN A 68 19.53 -20.45 3.13
N GLY A 69 20.13 -20.16 4.29
CA GLY A 69 19.54 -20.45 5.59
C GLY A 69 19.84 -21.86 6.14
N ALA A 70 20.52 -22.72 5.38
CA ALA A 70 20.91 -24.06 5.85
C ALA A 70 22.08 -24.04 6.84
N SER A 71 22.78 -22.91 6.98
CA SER A 71 23.87 -22.76 7.93
C SER A 71 23.36 -22.70 9.37
N ARG A 72 23.88 -23.56 10.25
CA ARG A 72 23.58 -23.53 11.69
C ARG A 72 23.86 -22.16 12.34
N ARG A 73 24.79 -21.39 11.75
CA ARG A 73 25.15 -20.02 12.21
C ARG A 73 24.01 -19.01 12.15
N VAL A 74 22.93 -19.30 11.40
CA VAL A 74 21.73 -18.44 11.44
C VAL A 74 21.16 -18.36 12.86
N SER A 75 21.25 -19.45 13.63
CA SER A 75 20.78 -19.48 15.04
C SER A 75 21.66 -18.67 16.01
N GLU A 76 22.84 -18.24 15.58
CA GLU A 76 23.75 -17.39 16.36
C GLU A 76 23.43 -15.89 16.17
N ILE A 77 22.57 -15.55 15.20
CA ILE A 77 22.23 -14.16 14.93
C ILE A 77 21.30 -13.65 16.03
N VAL A 78 21.78 -12.68 16.80
CA VAL A 78 20.97 -11.91 17.75
C VAL A 78 20.60 -10.59 17.10
N THR A 79 19.29 -10.33 16.96
CA THR A 79 18.76 -9.06 16.45
C THR A 79 17.90 -8.39 17.51
N GLY A 80 17.93 -7.06 17.57
CA GLY A 80 17.02 -6.26 18.37
C GLY A 80 16.55 -5.06 17.56
N ASP A 81 15.30 -4.65 17.77
CA ASP A 81 14.73 -3.43 17.23
C ASP A 81 13.78 -2.82 18.27
N GLU A 82 13.60 -1.50 18.22
CA GLU A 82 12.74 -0.78 19.15
C GLU A 82 11.38 -0.53 18.50
N THR A 83 10.31 -1.01 19.14
CA THR A 83 8.94 -0.75 18.68
C THR A 83 8.29 0.28 19.59
N TRP A 84 7.92 1.43 19.03
CA TRP A 84 7.08 2.40 19.73
C TRP A 84 5.64 1.87 19.82
N ILE A 85 5.12 1.72 21.03
CA ILE A 85 3.72 1.35 21.28
C ILE A 85 2.95 2.64 21.58
N TYR A 86 2.21 3.12 20.58
CA TYR A 86 1.38 4.30 20.73
C TYR A 86 0.04 3.96 21.39
N GLN A 87 -0.46 4.84 22.27
CA GLN A 87 -1.79 4.72 22.87
C GLN A 87 -2.93 5.04 21.87
N TYR A 88 -2.61 5.74 20.78
CA TYR A 88 -3.57 6.18 19.75
C TYR A 88 -2.95 6.06 18.34
N ASP A 89 -3.74 5.55 17.39
CA ASP A 89 -3.38 5.47 15.97
C ASP A 89 -4.18 6.53 15.18
N PRO A 90 -3.52 7.53 14.57
CA PRO A 90 -4.20 8.67 13.94
C PRO A 90 -4.94 8.34 12.65
N GLU A 91 -4.65 7.24 11.96
CA GLU A 91 -5.31 6.91 10.69
C GLU A 91 -5.72 5.44 10.63
N ASN A 92 -7.03 5.18 10.53
CA ASN A 92 -7.50 3.82 10.37
C ASN A 92 -7.30 3.33 8.93
N LYS A 93 -7.18 2.01 8.76
CA LYS A 93 -6.99 1.36 7.44
C LYS A 93 -8.08 1.72 6.40
N ARG A 94 -9.28 2.11 6.83
CA ARG A 94 -10.36 2.52 5.91
C ARG A 94 -10.16 3.95 5.40
N GLN A 95 -9.60 4.83 6.23
CA GLN A 95 -9.26 6.21 5.86
C GLN A 95 -8.13 6.25 4.83
N SER A 96 -7.20 5.29 4.88
CA SER A 96 -6.12 5.19 3.90
C SER A 96 -6.54 4.67 2.51
N SER A 97 -7.85 4.55 2.25
CA SER A 97 -8.33 3.93 1.01
C SER A 97 -8.49 4.92 -0.14
N VAL A 98 -7.94 4.56 -1.30
CA VAL A 98 -8.00 5.34 -2.53
C VAL A 98 -8.66 4.56 -3.66
N TRP A 99 -9.28 5.29 -4.58
CA TRP A 99 -9.81 4.76 -5.82
C TRP A 99 -8.70 4.60 -6.87
N LEU A 100 -8.66 3.43 -7.52
CA LEU A 100 -7.71 3.09 -8.57
C LEU A 100 -8.43 2.59 -9.82
N TYR A 101 -7.92 2.96 -10.99
CA TYR A 101 -8.38 2.46 -12.29
C TYR A 101 -7.81 1.08 -12.61
N HIS A 102 -8.56 0.29 -13.38
CA HIS A 102 -8.14 -1.06 -13.78
C HIS A 102 -6.87 -1.08 -14.65
N GLU A 103 -6.62 -0.02 -15.43
CA GLU A 103 -5.44 0.08 -16.31
C GLU A 103 -4.12 0.27 -15.53
N ALA A 104 -4.18 0.76 -14.29
CA ALA A 104 -3.01 0.91 -13.42
C ALA A 104 -2.63 -0.41 -12.71
N ASN A 105 -3.36 -1.50 -12.93
CA ASN A 105 -3.60 -2.54 -11.93
C ASN A 105 -3.08 -3.95 -12.26
N ILE A 106 -2.16 -4.12 -13.22
CA ILE A 106 -1.61 -5.47 -13.43
C ILE A 106 -0.69 -5.88 -12.26
N ASN A 107 -0.08 -4.94 -11.49
CA ASN A 107 0.80 -5.33 -10.37
C ASN A 107 1.04 -4.28 -9.26
N ARG A 108 0.32 -3.15 -9.21
CA ARG A 108 0.64 -2.06 -8.25
C ARG A 108 -0.26 -2.10 -7.02
N ARG A 109 0.30 -2.53 -5.90
CA ARG A 109 -0.26 -2.30 -4.56
C ARG A 109 -0.40 -0.78 -4.35
N CYS A 110 -1.48 -0.31 -3.73
CA CYS A 110 -1.54 1.10 -3.33
C CYS A 110 -0.56 1.33 -2.17
N PHE A 111 0.23 2.39 -2.26
CA PHE A 111 1.15 2.81 -1.23
C PHE A 111 0.88 4.27 -0.86
N ASN A 112 0.88 4.55 0.44
CA ASN A 112 0.93 5.90 1.00
C ASN A 112 2.39 6.31 1.21
#